data_AF-A0A2E4DAV2-F1
#
_entry.id   AF-A0A2E4DAV2-F1
#
_cell.length_a   1.000
_cell.length_b   1.000
_cell.length_c   1.000
_cell.angle_alpha   90.00
_cell.angle_beta   90.00
_cell.angle_gamma   90.00
#
_symmetry.space_group_name_H-M   'P 1'
#
loop_
_entity.id
_entity.type
_entity.pdbx_description
1 polymer ?
#
loop_
_entity_poly.entity_id
_entity_poly.type
_entity_poly.pdbx_seq_one_letter_code
_entity_poly.pdbx_strand_id
1 'polypeptide(L)' 'MEAENQEIQIKVLPEAAVLIKKMRLLKRLNRQQAALLFDFSYGLIEKLENGRGKISNERFLEFQRAYGFSDIEV' A
#
# COMPACT_ATOMS: atom_id res chain seq x y z
N MET A 1 2.87 -24.05 24.44
CA MET A 1 3.11 -23.27 23.21
C MET A 1 1.75 -22.84 22.70
N GLU A 2 1.24 -21.73 23.23
CA GLU A 2 0.02 -21.12 22.73
C GLU A 2 0.43 -20.26 21.55
N ALA A 3 0.08 -20.69 20.34
CA ALA A 3 0.22 -19.86 19.16
C ALA A 3 -0.82 -18.75 19.29
N GLU A 4 -0.39 -17.58 19.75
CA GLU A 4 -1.20 -16.37 19.72
C GLU A 4 -1.58 -16.07 18.27
N ASN A 5 -2.83 -16.39 17.95
CA ASN A 5 -3.45 -16.09 16.69
C ASN A 5 -3.69 -14.58 16.67
N GLN A 6 -2.67 -13.81 16.28
CA GLN A 6 -2.78 -12.36 16.14
C GLN A 6 -3.77 -12.07 15.01
N GLU A 7 -5.00 -11.72 15.39
CA GLU A 7 -5.97 -11.12 14.48
C GLU A 7 -5.29 -9.95 13.76
N ILE A 8 -5.12 -10.09 12.44
CA ILE A 8 -4.60 -9.04 11.57
C ILE A 8 -5.61 -7.90 11.64
N GLN A 9 -5.39 -6.95 12.55
CA GLN A 9 -6.19 -5.73 12.62
C GLN A 9 -6.01 -5.00 11.30
N ILE A 10 -7.03 -5.07 10.44
CA ILE A 10 -7.12 -4.28 9.21
C ILE A 10 -7.42 -2.84 9.62
N LYS A 11 -6.39 -2.18 10.17
CA LYS A 11 -6.44 -0.78 10.53
C LYS A 11 -6.22 -0.05 9.21
N VAL A 12 -7.27 0.59 8.70
CA VAL A 12 -7.12 1.61 7.66
C VAL A 12 -6.33 2.72 8.32
N LEU A 13 -5.01 2.65 8.25
CA LEU A 13 -4.14 3.70 8.74
C LEU A 13 -4.25 4.84 7.73
N PRO A 14 -4.79 6.01 8.09
CA PRO A 14 -4.73 7.19 7.23
C PRO A 14 -3.28 7.46 6.79
N GLU A 15 -2.30 7.07 7.62
CA GLU A 15 -0.88 7.06 7.28
C GLU A 15 -0.55 6.15 6.09
N ALA A 16 -1.10 4.93 5.99
CA ALA A 16 -0.80 4.00 4.90
C ALA A 16 -1.17 4.56 3.52
N ALA A 17 -2.33 5.23 3.40
CA ALA A 17 -2.74 5.90 2.17
C ALA A 17 -1.73 6.98 1.75
N VAL A 18 -1.26 7.78 2.71
CA VAL A 18 -0.24 8.82 2.50
C VAL A 18 1.10 8.19 2.10
N LEU A 19 1.51 7.12 2.77
CA LEU A 19 2.77 6.43 2.49
C LEU A 19 2.79 5.79 1.09
N ILE A 20 1.71 5.11 0.67
CA ILE A 20 1.56 4.57 -0.69
C ILE A 20 1.76 5.68 -1.73
N LYS A 21 1.10 6.83 -1.53
CA LYS A 21 1.22 7.98 -2.42
C LYS A 21 2.65 8.52 -2.45
N LYS A 22 3.31 8.66 -1.29
CA LYS A 22 4.70 9.13 -1.20
C LYS A 22 5.66 8.19 -1.93
N MET A 23 5.58 6.88 -1.69
CA MET A 23 6.41 5.88 -2.36
C MET A 23 6.27 5.95 -3.88
N ARG A 24 5.04 6.04 -4.40
CA ARG A 24 4.80 6.18 -5.85
C ARG A 24 5.46 7.44 -6.42
N LEU A 25 5.32 8.56 -5.74
CA LEU A 25 5.88 9.84 -6.19
C LEU A 25 7.41 9.84 -6.16
N LEU A 26 8.03 9.20 -5.16
CA LEU A 26 9.49 9.02 -5.09
C LEU A 26 10.02 8.18 -6.25
N LYS A 27 9.26 7.19 -6.72
CA LYS A 27 9.56 6.43 -7.95
C LYS A 27 9.20 7.17 -9.24
N ARG A 28 8.68 8.39 -9.16
CA ARG A 28 8.27 9.24 -10.30
C ARG A 28 7.23 8.57 -11.20
N LEU A 29 6.37 7.74 -10.62
CA LEU A 29 5.31 7.05 -11.36
C LEU A 29 4.00 7.86 -11.26
N ASN A 30 3.29 8.00 -12.37
CA ASN A 30 1.87 8.34 -12.33
C ASN A 30 1.03 7.11 -11.95
N ARG A 31 -0.27 7.28 -11.66
CA ARG A 31 -1.12 6.16 -11.21
C ARG A 31 -1.35 5.09 -12.29
N GLN A 32 -1.37 5.46 -13.56
CA GLN A 32 -1.52 4.52 -14.66
C GLN A 32 -0.26 3.64 -14.79
N GLN A 33 0.92 4.25 -14.71
CA GLN A 33 2.19 3.53 -14.71
C GLN A 33 2.34 2.64 -13.48
N ALA A 34 1.94 3.12 -12.30
CA ALA A 34 1.95 2.32 -11.09
C ALA A 34 1.02 1.12 -11.19
N ALA A 35 -0.15 1.26 -11.81
CA ALA A 35 -1.08 0.14 -12.00
C ALA A 35 -0.49 -1.01 -12.83
N LEU A 36 0.51 -0.74 -13.69
CA LEU A 36 1.21 -1.79 -14.44
C LEU A 36 2.07 -2.70 -13.55
N LEU A 37 2.32 -2.31 -12.29
CA LEU A 37 3.07 -3.10 -11.31
C LEU A 37 2.19 -4.04 -10.48
N PHE A 38 0.87 -4.00 -10.68
CA PHE A 38 -0.08 -4.73 -9.85
C PHE A 38 -1.21 -5.35 -10.68
N ASP A 39 -1.88 -6.34 -10.12
CA ASP A 39 -3.04 -7.00 -10.74
C ASP A 39 -4.36 -6.23 -10.54
N PHE A 40 -4.30 -4.91 -10.38
CA PHE A 40 -5.48 -4.07 -10.16
C PHE A 40 -5.44 -2.73 -10.90
N SER A 41 -6.62 -2.13 -11.07
CA SER A 41 -6.78 -0.91 -11.87
C SER A 41 -6.18 0.33 -11.20
N TYR A 42 -5.80 1.32 -12.02
CA TYR A 42 -5.37 2.63 -11.54
C TYR A 42 -6.41 3.33 -10.67
N GLY A 43 -7.71 3.05 -10.90
CA GLY A 43 -8.80 3.59 -10.10
C GLY A 43 -8.82 3.04 -8.68
N LEU A 44 -8.35 1.80 -8.47
CA LEU A 44 -8.15 1.27 -7.12
C LEU A 44 -7.00 2.00 -6.43
N ILE A 45 -5.86 2.22 -7.10
CA ILE A 45 -4.73 3.00 -6.55
C ILE A 45 -5.20 4.39 -6.12
N GLU A 46 -5.95 5.09 -6.97
CA GLU A 46 -6.48 6.41 -6.62
C GLU A 46 -7.38 6.38 -5.38
N LYS A 47 -8.30 5.40 -5.29
CA LYS A 47 -9.16 5.25 -4.11
C LYS A 47 -8.35 5.01 -2.85
N LEU A 48 -7.34 4.13 -2.90
CA LEU A 48 -6.49 3.79 -1.76
C LEU A 48 -5.65 5.00 -1.31
N GLU A 49 -4.97 5.69 -2.23
CA GLU A 49 -4.16 6.89 -1.92
C GLU A 49 -4.97 8.05 -1.36
N ASN A 50 -6.25 8.14 -1.72
CA ASN A 50 -7.16 9.16 -1.20
C ASN A 50 -7.89 8.72 0.08
N GLY A 51 -7.51 7.57 0.68
CA GLY A 51 -8.13 7.04 1.90
C GLY A 51 -9.57 6.54 1.72
N ARG A 52 -10.03 6.39 0.48
CA ARG A 52 -11.39 5.91 0.12
C ARG A 52 -11.46 4.40 -0.09
N GLY A 53 -10.44 3.66 0.32
CA GLY A 53 -10.37 2.21 0.23
C GLY A 53 -9.75 1.61 1.48
N LYS A 54 -10.16 0.38 1.84
CA LYS A 54 -9.51 -0.38 2.89
C LYS A 54 -8.21 -0.97 2.36
N ILE A 55 -7.13 -0.80 3.11
CA ILE A 55 -5.81 -1.37 2.80
C ILE A 55 -5.51 -2.38 3.90
N SER A 56 -5.25 -3.63 3.53
CA SER A 56 -4.72 -4.64 4.46
C SER A 56 -3.19 -4.47 4.57
N ASN A 57 -2.61 -4.97 5.65
CA ASN A 57 -1.15 -4.98 5.82
C ASN A 57 -0.45 -5.72 4.67
N GLU A 58 -1.00 -6.86 4.23
CA GLU A 58 -0.47 -7.61 3.08
C GLU A 58 -0.43 -6.77 1.81
N ARG A 59 -1.50 -6.01 1.53
CA ARG A 59 -1.57 -5.12 0.38
C ARG A 59 -0.60 -3.95 0.51
N PHE A 60 -0.44 -3.40 1.70
CA PHE A 60 0.56 -2.36 1.94
C PHE A 60 1.98 -2.86 1.69
N LEU A 61 2.30 -4.07 2.17
CA LEU A 61 3.58 -4.72 1.91
C LEU A 61 3.80 -5.00 0.41
N GLU A 62 2.75 -5.32 -0.34
CA GLU A 62 2.81 -5.43 -1.79
C GLU A 62 3.18 -4.11 -2.46
N PHE A 63 2.59 -2.99 -2.01
CA PHE A 63 2.99 -1.66 -2.48
C PHE A 63 4.45 -1.34 -2.15
N GLN A 64 4.90 -1.64 -0.93
CA GLN A 64 6.30 -1.47 -0.55
C GLN A 64 7.23 -2.27 -1.46
N ARG A 65 6.97 -3.57 -1.67
CA ARG A 65 7.79 -4.43 -2.54
C ARG A 65 7.80 -3.94 -3.99
N ALA A 66 6.64 -3.66 -4.57
CA ALA A 66 6.52 -3.22 -5.96
C ALA A 66 7.18 -1.85 -6.18
N TYR A 67 7.11 -0.96 -5.20
CA TYR A 67 7.83 0.31 -5.21
C TYR A 67 9.25 0.20 -4.64
N GLY A 68 9.76 -0.98 -4.30
CA GLY A 68 11.12 -1.16 -3.79
C GLY A 68 11.46 -0.31 -2.55
N PHE A 69 10.57 -0.31 -1.56
CA PHE A 69 10.78 0.23 -0.22
C PHE A 69 10.66 -0.89 0.82
N SER A 70 11.28 -0.68 1.99
CA SER A 70 11.09 -1.49 3.20
C SER A 70 10.76 -0.61 4.40
N ASP A 71 10.33 -1.21 5.52
CA ASP A 71 10.01 -0.49 6.76
C ASP A 71 11.17 0.35 7.34
N ILE A 72 12.40 0.17 6.83
CA ILE A 72 13.59 0.95 7.20
C ILE A 72 13.63 2.31 6.47
N GLU A 73 12.92 2.44 5.34
CA GLU A 73 13.05 3.55 4.39
C GLU A 73 11.83 4.49 4.36
N VAL A 74 10.80 4.22 5.18
CA VAL A 74 9.49 4.90 5.12
C VAL A 74 9.12 5.57 6.43
#